data_AF-A0A537QCW9-F1
#
_entry.id   AF-A0A537QCW9-F1
#
_cell.length_a   1.000
_cell.length_b   1.000
_cell.length_c   1.000
_cell.angle_alpha   90.00
_cell.angle_beta   90.00
_cell.angle_gamma   90.00
#
_symmetry.space_group_name_H-M   'P 1'
#
loop_
_entity.id
_entity.type
_entity.pdbx_description
1 polymer ?
#
loop_
_entity_poly.entity_id
_entity_poly.type
_entity_poly.pdbx_seq_one_letter_code
_entity_poly.pdbx_strand_id
1 'polypeptide(L)'
;MIQLPLDLRCRPSFARSDFLSADRNAAAVEQIEGWPSWPSAALVLHGPASCGKTHLAHLWCARASANLLAGETLTPAMLPRILAEGQCRVAIDDGHRASERALLHLYNSCVERQGSLLITAPQPPGLWEIALGDLRSRLRATPAVAIEAPDDALLGAVLVKHFADRQLPVAPGLIVYLLRRIGRSFADAATVAAHLDAAALSSGGPITIPLARKVLAAPEYQSLSLRNDSAVT
;
A
#
# COMPACT_ATOMS: atom_id res chain seq x y z
N MET A 1 34.76 17.77 17.47
CA MET A 1 33.45 18.09 16.88
C MET A 1 32.85 16.78 16.39
N ILE A 2 31.77 16.31 17.02
CA ILE A 2 31.07 15.09 16.61
C ILE A 2 30.00 15.53 15.61
N GLN A 3 30.11 15.04 14.37
CA GLN A 3 29.15 15.31 13.31
C GLN A 3 28.01 14.27 13.44
N LEU A 4 26.80 14.73 13.77
CA LEU A 4 25.63 13.86 13.74
C LEU A 4 25.31 13.48 12.28
N PRO A 5 25.19 12.19 11.94
CA PRO A 5 24.68 11.79 10.64
C PRO A 5 23.22 12.24 10.53
N LEU A 6 22.94 13.08 9.53
CA LEU A 6 21.59 13.47 9.15
C LEU A 6 20.90 12.23 8.54
N ASP A 7 20.03 11.59 9.30
CA ASP A 7 19.16 10.49 8.87
C ASP A 7 18.07 11.04 7.93
N LEU A 8 18.45 11.38 6.70
CA LEU A 8 17.55 11.75 5.62
C LEU A 8 16.86 10.48 5.12
N ARG A 9 15.91 9.96 5.91
CA ARG A 9 15.00 8.92 5.44
C ARG A 9 14.24 9.49 4.26
N CYS A 10 14.64 9.10 3.06
CA CYS A 10 13.91 9.38 1.84
C CYS A 10 12.55 8.68 1.97
N ARG A 11 11.53 9.40 2.45
CA ARG A 11 10.16 8.89 2.45
C ARG A 11 9.80 8.64 0.98
N PRO A 12 9.30 7.45 0.62
CA PRO A 12 8.89 7.19 -0.75
C PRO A 12 7.91 8.27 -1.21
N SER A 13 8.19 8.86 -2.37
CA SER A 13 7.30 9.82 -3.01
C SER A 13 6.08 9.08 -3.58
N PHE A 14 4.88 9.58 -3.24
CA PHE A 14 3.59 9.05 -3.69
C PHE A 14 2.97 9.95 -4.79
N ALA A 15 3.80 10.52 -5.67
CA ALA A 15 3.37 11.54 -6.61
C ALA A 15 2.67 10.92 -7.84
N ARG A 16 1.77 11.70 -8.46
CA ARG A 16 0.93 11.27 -9.59
C ARG A 16 1.71 10.82 -10.84
N SER A 17 2.93 11.32 -11.04
CA SER A 17 3.83 10.94 -12.13
C SER A 17 4.35 9.49 -12.04
N ASP A 18 4.04 8.81 -10.95
CA ASP A 18 4.66 7.54 -10.57
C ASP A 18 3.80 6.31 -10.91
N PHE A 19 2.63 6.53 -11.52
CA PHE A 19 1.68 5.47 -11.83
C PHE A 19 1.88 4.93 -13.24
N LEU A 20 2.46 3.74 -13.31
CA LEU A 20 2.43 2.92 -14.52
C LEU A 20 1.21 2.03 -14.41
N SER A 21 0.14 2.41 -15.10
CA SER A 21 -1.06 1.59 -15.21
C SER A 21 -0.72 0.35 -16.03
N ALA A 22 -0.63 -0.81 -15.36
CA ALA A 22 -0.72 -2.10 -16.03
C ALA A 22 -2.16 -2.60 -15.81
N ASP A 23 -2.70 -3.34 -16.78
CA ASP A 23 -4.11 -3.76 -16.85
C ASP A 23 -4.66 -4.36 -15.53
N ARG A 24 -3.77 -4.92 -14.69
CA ARG A 24 -4.05 -5.58 -13.40
C ARG A 24 -4.42 -4.67 -12.22
N ASN A 25 -4.08 -3.38 -12.27
CA ASN A 25 -4.48 -2.40 -11.24
C ASN A 25 -5.29 -1.22 -11.81
N ALA A 26 -5.49 -1.17 -13.13
CA ALA A 26 -6.13 -0.07 -13.82
C ALA A 26 -7.52 0.26 -13.25
N ALA A 27 -8.36 -0.75 -12.99
CA ALA A 27 -9.69 -0.54 -12.42
C ALA A 27 -9.65 0.09 -11.02
N ALA A 28 -8.69 -0.29 -10.17
CA ALA A 28 -8.53 0.30 -8.84
C ALA A 28 -8.03 1.75 -8.93
N VAL A 29 -7.12 2.02 -9.85
CA VAL A 29 -6.61 3.38 -10.12
C VAL A 29 -7.73 4.27 -10.62
N GLU A 30 -8.50 3.82 -11.61
CA GLU A 30 -9.62 4.55 -12.17
C GLU A 30 -10.64 4.95 -11.10
N GLN A 31 -10.94 4.05 -10.17
CA GLN A 31 -11.84 4.36 -9.06
C GLN A 31 -11.25 5.41 -8.11
N ILE A 32 -9.96 5.34 -7.79
CA ILE A 32 -9.30 6.35 -6.95
C ILE A 32 -9.24 7.72 -7.65
N GLU A 33 -8.97 7.74 -8.96
CA GLU A 33 -8.96 8.97 -9.76
C GLU A 33 -10.37 9.55 -9.98
N GLY A 34 -11.37 8.67 -10.09
CA GLY A 34 -12.79 9.00 -10.24
C GLY A 34 -13.44 9.59 -8.98
N TRP A 35 -12.71 9.68 -7.87
CA TRP A 35 -13.16 10.46 -6.71
C TRP A 35 -13.20 11.97 -7.06
N PRO A 36 -14.27 12.71 -6.70
CA PRO A 36 -15.31 12.37 -5.71
C PRO A 36 -16.60 11.73 -6.23
N SER A 37 -16.69 11.36 -7.51
CA SER A 37 -17.92 10.82 -8.12
C SER A 37 -18.19 9.33 -7.86
N TRP A 38 -17.85 8.82 -6.68
CA TRP A 38 -18.13 7.43 -6.32
C TRP A 38 -19.64 7.15 -6.25
N PRO A 39 -20.11 5.96 -6.66
CA PRO A 39 -21.53 5.60 -6.60
C PRO A 39 -22.02 5.36 -5.17
N SER A 40 -21.10 5.20 -4.20
CA SER A 40 -21.38 5.02 -2.78
C SER A 40 -20.44 5.90 -1.96
N ALA A 41 -20.85 6.20 -0.72
CA ALA A 41 -19.98 6.85 0.26
C ALA A 41 -18.78 5.98 0.66
N ALA A 42 -18.77 4.69 0.32
CA ALA A 42 -17.64 3.80 0.58
C ALA A 42 -17.16 3.08 -0.69
N LEU A 43 -15.87 2.75 -0.70
CA LEU A 43 -15.20 1.92 -1.71
C LEU A 43 -14.30 0.90 -1.00
N VAL A 44 -14.33 -0.35 -1.45
CA VAL A 44 -13.41 -1.38 -0.96
C VAL A 44 -12.40 -1.75 -2.03
N LEU A 45 -11.11 -1.68 -1.70
CA LEU A 45 -10.03 -2.24 -2.50
C LEU A 45 -9.60 -3.56 -1.87
N HIS A 46 -9.58 -4.64 -2.66
CA HIS A 46 -9.15 -5.94 -2.17
C HIS A 46 -8.17 -6.64 -3.10
N GLY A 47 -7.36 -7.55 -2.57
CA GLY A 47 -6.32 -8.22 -3.33
C GLY A 47 -5.25 -8.84 -2.43
N PRO A 48 -4.35 -9.66 -3.00
CA PRO A 48 -3.33 -10.35 -2.21
C PRO A 48 -2.42 -9.38 -1.46
N ALA A 49 -1.67 -9.89 -0.48
CA ALA A 49 -0.67 -9.09 0.23
C ALA A 49 0.27 -8.39 -0.76
N SER A 50 0.70 -7.18 -0.42
CA SER A 50 1.73 -6.46 -1.16
C SER A 50 1.43 -6.15 -2.65
N CYS A 51 0.14 -6.19 -3.07
CA CYS A 51 -0.31 -5.76 -4.40
C CYS A 51 -0.55 -4.24 -4.53
N GLY A 52 -0.27 -3.45 -3.49
CA GLY A 52 -0.33 -1.99 -3.55
C GLY A 52 -1.60 -1.33 -2.98
N LYS A 53 -2.45 -2.07 -2.26
CA LYS A 53 -3.67 -1.54 -1.62
C LYS A 53 -3.39 -0.34 -0.71
N THR A 54 -2.45 -0.49 0.23
CA THR A 54 -2.03 0.58 1.16
C THR A 54 -1.47 1.79 0.41
N HIS A 55 -0.74 1.56 -0.68
CA HIS A 55 -0.20 2.63 -1.51
C HIS A 55 -1.33 3.43 -2.19
N LEU A 56 -2.31 2.76 -2.79
CA LEU A 56 -3.49 3.41 -3.36
C LEU A 56 -4.31 4.16 -2.30
N ALA A 57 -4.41 3.60 -1.09
CA ALA A 57 -5.06 4.28 0.03
C ALA A 57 -4.34 5.58 0.42
N HIS A 58 -3.02 5.57 0.50
CA HIS A 58 -2.22 6.79 0.73
C HIS A 58 -2.43 7.83 -0.38
N LEU A 59 -2.48 7.40 -1.63
CA LEU A 59 -2.66 8.29 -2.79
C LEU A 59 -4.02 8.99 -2.75
N TRP A 60 -5.06 8.23 -2.43
CA TRP A 60 -6.39 8.78 -2.19
C TRP A 60 -6.40 9.72 -0.99
N CYS A 61 -5.77 9.35 0.14
CA CYS A 61 -5.70 10.19 1.33
C CYS A 61 -5.02 11.54 1.05
N ALA A 62 -3.93 11.54 0.30
CA ALA A 62 -3.24 12.76 -0.10
C ALA A 62 -4.14 13.67 -0.96
N ARG A 63 -4.89 13.07 -1.91
CA ARG A 63 -5.81 13.80 -2.80
C ARG A 63 -7.05 14.33 -2.08
N ALA A 64 -7.64 13.54 -1.21
CA ALA A 64 -8.88 13.85 -0.50
C ALA A 64 -8.64 14.60 0.81
N SER A 65 -7.38 14.82 1.21
CA SER A 65 -7.00 15.27 2.55
C SER A 65 -7.68 14.41 3.64
N ALA A 66 -7.65 13.09 3.44
CA ALA A 66 -8.31 12.11 4.29
C ALA A 66 -7.34 11.51 5.31
N ASN A 67 -7.89 11.05 6.43
CA ASN A 67 -7.13 10.35 7.46
C ASN A 67 -6.97 8.87 7.10
N LEU A 68 -5.75 8.32 7.21
CA LEU A 68 -5.50 6.88 7.07
C LEU A 68 -5.32 6.26 8.45
N LEU A 69 -6.04 5.17 8.72
CA LEU A 69 -5.98 4.42 9.97
C LEU A 69 -5.79 2.94 9.68
N ALA A 70 -5.01 2.24 10.52
CA ALA A 70 -4.96 0.80 10.48
C ALA A 70 -6.23 0.21 11.13
N GLY A 71 -6.81 -0.82 10.53
CA GLY A 71 -8.06 -1.44 10.97
C GLY A 71 -7.98 -1.89 12.43
N GLU A 72 -6.88 -2.53 12.81
CA GLU A 72 -6.63 -2.97 14.20
C GLU A 72 -6.64 -1.84 15.23
N THR A 73 -6.33 -0.60 14.81
CA THR A 73 -6.34 0.57 15.69
C THR A 73 -7.72 1.22 15.78
N LEU A 74 -8.66 0.85 14.89
CA LEU A 74 -9.97 1.47 14.83
C LEU A 74 -10.84 1.05 16.02
N THR A 75 -11.02 1.97 16.96
CA THR A 75 -11.88 1.78 18.13
C THR A 75 -13.02 2.81 18.17
N PRO A 76 -14.16 2.49 18.80
CA PRO A 76 -15.27 3.45 18.93
C PRO A 76 -14.86 4.74 19.65
N ALA A 77 -13.92 4.67 20.58
CA ALA A 77 -13.42 5.82 21.34
C ALA A 77 -12.65 6.83 20.48
N MET A 78 -12.07 6.40 19.35
CA MET A 78 -11.34 7.29 18.44
C MET A 78 -12.26 8.05 17.49
N LEU A 79 -13.48 7.55 17.26
CA LEU A 79 -14.40 8.11 16.26
C LEU A 79 -14.73 9.58 16.48
N PRO A 80 -15.03 10.08 17.71
CA PRO A 80 -15.33 11.50 17.90
C PRO A 80 -14.20 12.41 17.43
N ARG A 81 -12.95 11.99 17.61
CA ARG A 81 -11.76 12.74 17.16
C ARG A 81 -11.64 12.70 15.64
N ILE A 82 -11.79 11.53 15.03
CA ILE A 82 -11.71 11.35 13.57
C ILE A 82 -12.82 12.13 12.86
N LEU A 83 -13.99 12.20 13.48
CA LEU A 83 -15.18 12.86 12.97
C LEU A 83 -15.30 14.33 13.43
N ALA A 84 -14.36 14.88 14.18
CA ALA A 84 -14.42 16.28 14.60
C ALA A 84 -14.11 17.25 13.45
N GLU A 85 -13.30 16.80 12.48
CA GLU A 85 -12.79 17.62 11.39
C GLU A 85 -13.69 17.53 10.15
N GLY A 86 -14.75 18.34 10.11
CA GLY A 86 -15.52 18.60 8.89
C GLY A 86 -16.03 17.35 8.14
N GLN A 87 -15.68 17.25 6.85
CA GLN A 87 -16.18 16.19 5.95
C GLN A 87 -15.54 14.83 6.30
N CYS A 88 -16.37 13.81 6.52
CA CYS A 88 -15.93 12.45 6.85
C CYS A 88 -15.16 11.85 5.67
N ARG A 89 -13.83 11.96 5.67
CA ARG A 89 -12.95 11.39 4.64
C ARG A 89 -11.91 10.54 5.35
N VAL A 90 -12.09 9.22 5.27
CA VAL A 90 -11.26 8.27 6.04
C VAL A 90 -10.91 7.07 5.18
N ALA A 91 -9.66 6.63 5.24
CA ALA A 91 -9.22 5.35 4.74
C ALA A 91 -8.92 4.41 5.91
N ILE A 92 -9.37 3.17 5.82
CA ILE A 92 -9.04 2.11 6.76
C ILE A 92 -8.20 1.07 6.03
N ASP A 93 -6.93 0.95 6.42
CA ASP A 93 -6.06 -0.12 5.94
C ASP A 93 -6.38 -1.41 6.69
N ASP A 94 -6.46 -2.55 6.00
CA ASP A 94 -6.85 -3.84 6.58
C ASP A 94 -8.17 -3.79 7.37
N GLY A 95 -9.23 -3.25 6.76
CA GLY A 95 -10.53 -3.06 7.41
C GLY A 95 -11.20 -4.34 7.93
N HIS A 96 -10.85 -5.51 7.40
CA HIS A 96 -11.27 -6.81 7.94
C HIS A 96 -10.82 -7.06 9.40
N ARG A 97 -9.78 -6.36 9.86
CA ARG A 97 -9.27 -6.42 11.25
C ARG A 97 -9.88 -5.36 12.16
N ALA A 98 -10.75 -4.50 11.63
CA ALA A 98 -11.34 -3.42 12.37
C ALA A 98 -12.47 -3.88 13.29
N SER A 99 -12.67 -3.16 14.39
CA SER A 99 -13.87 -3.36 15.22
C SER A 99 -15.12 -3.12 14.39
N GLU A 100 -15.97 -4.15 14.26
CA GLU A 100 -17.19 -4.06 13.46
C GLU A 100 -18.09 -2.90 13.89
N ARG A 101 -18.23 -2.67 15.21
CA ARG A 101 -19.02 -1.56 15.74
C ARG A 101 -18.45 -0.21 15.34
N ALA A 102 -17.13 -0.07 15.37
CA ALA A 102 -16.46 1.17 15.00
C ALA A 102 -16.57 1.42 13.49
N LEU A 103 -16.38 0.37 12.68
CA LEU A 103 -16.49 0.44 11.23
C LEU A 103 -17.92 0.78 10.78
N LEU A 104 -18.94 0.19 11.41
CA LEU A 104 -20.34 0.51 11.14
C LEU A 104 -20.66 1.98 11.44
N HIS A 105 -20.22 2.47 12.60
CA HIS A 105 -20.43 3.87 12.97
C HIS A 105 -19.72 4.82 11.99
N LEU A 106 -18.48 4.51 11.62
CA LEU A 106 -17.72 5.28 10.65
C LEU A 106 -18.41 5.30 9.27
N TYR A 107 -18.88 4.15 8.79
CA TYR A 107 -19.64 4.06 7.54
C TYR A 107 -20.87 4.97 7.59
N ASN A 108 -21.68 4.87 8.65
CA ASN A 108 -22.89 5.66 8.81
C ASN A 108 -22.58 7.16 8.85
N SER A 109 -21.55 7.55 9.60
CA SER A 109 -21.10 8.95 9.67
C SER A 109 -20.65 9.49 8.31
N CYS A 110 -19.99 8.67 7.49
CA CYS A 110 -19.59 9.07 6.16
C CYS A 110 -20.79 9.16 5.20
N VAL A 111 -21.81 8.30 5.31
CA VAL A 111 -23.06 8.45 4.55
C VAL A 111 -23.79 9.74 4.96
N GLU A 112 -24.03 9.95 6.25
CA GLU A 112 -24.78 11.09 6.79
C GLU A 112 -24.15 12.44 6.43
N ARG A 113 -22.81 12.49 6.38
CA ARG A 113 -22.05 13.71 6.11
C ARG A 113 -21.65 13.88 4.65
N GLN A 114 -22.18 13.05 3.75
CA GLN A 114 -21.80 13.04 2.33
C GLN A 114 -20.28 12.95 2.14
N GLY A 115 -19.66 12.12 2.98
CA GLY A 115 -18.24 11.85 3.03
C GLY A 115 -17.80 10.69 2.13
N SER A 116 -16.58 10.23 2.34
CA SER A 116 -15.97 9.14 1.59
C SER A 116 -15.15 8.24 2.50
N LEU A 117 -15.38 6.94 2.41
CA LEU A 117 -14.72 5.90 3.18
C LEU A 117 -14.02 4.93 2.24
N LEU A 118 -12.70 4.88 2.28
CA LEU A 118 -11.92 3.87 1.58
C LEU A 118 -11.57 2.74 2.53
N ILE A 119 -11.75 1.48 2.13
CA ILE A 119 -11.36 0.33 2.95
C ILE A 119 -10.47 -0.59 2.12
N THR A 120 -9.32 -0.99 2.66
CA THR A 120 -8.49 -2.04 2.05
C THR A 120 -8.67 -3.37 2.78
N ALA A 121 -8.52 -4.48 2.07
CA ALA A 121 -8.55 -5.82 2.66
C ALA A 121 -7.87 -6.87 1.77
N PRO A 122 -7.52 -8.06 2.30
CA PRO A 122 -7.02 -9.16 1.48
C PRO A 122 -8.11 -9.76 0.57
N GLN A 123 -9.37 -9.74 1.03
CA GLN A 123 -10.51 -10.39 0.39
C GLN A 123 -11.70 -9.43 0.26
N PRO A 124 -12.63 -9.67 -0.70
CA PRO A 124 -13.85 -8.88 -0.80
C PRO A 124 -14.73 -9.04 0.46
N PRO A 125 -15.55 -8.04 0.83
CA PRO A 125 -16.33 -8.07 2.07
C PRO A 125 -17.34 -9.22 2.17
N GLY A 126 -17.74 -9.79 1.03
CA GLY A 126 -18.61 -10.96 0.98
C GLY A 126 -18.04 -12.20 1.67
N LEU A 127 -16.70 -12.29 1.79
CA LEU A 127 -15.98 -13.39 2.42
C LEU A 127 -15.58 -13.12 3.88
N TRP A 128 -15.86 -11.93 4.41
CA TRP A 128 -15.50 -11.61 5.80
C TRP A 128 -16.48 -12.25 6.78
N GLU A 129 -15.96 -12.76 7.89
CA GLU A 129 -16.75 -13.24 9.03
C GLU A 129 -17.24 -12.04 9.87
N ILE A 130 -18.30 -11.38 9.41
CA ILE A 130 -18.89 -10.22 10.10
C ILE A 130 -20.07 -10.68 10.95
N ALA A 131 -20.03 -10.51 12.27
CA ALA A 131 -21.11 -10.87 13.19
C ALA A 131 -22.31 -9.90 13.10
N LEU A 132 -22.06 -8.60 12.99
CA LEU A 132 -23.09 -7.56 12.90
C LEU A 132 -23.78 -7.58 11.53
N GLY A 133 -25.06 -7.99 11.53
CA GLY A 133 -25.86 -8.10 10.31
C GLY A 133 -25.99 -6.80 9.50
N ASP A 134 -26.10 -5.65 10.17
CA ASP A 134 -26.23 -4.35 9.49
C ASP A 134 -24.92 -3.95 8.77
N LEU A 135 -23.77 -4.14 9.43
CA LEU A 135 -22.46 -3.92 8.78
C LEU A 135 -22.27 -4.85 7.59
N ARG A 136 -22.62 -6.14 7.75
CA ARG A 136 -22.51 -7.13 6.69
C ARG A 136 -23.33 -6.74 5.46
N SER A 137 -24.57 -6.31 5.66
CA SER A 137 -25.46 -5.86 4.58
C SER A 137 -24.86 -4.66 3.85
N ARG A 138 -24.40 -3.65 4.59
CA ARG A 138 -23.79 -2.43 4.04
C ARG A 138 -22.52 -2.73 3.25
N LEU A 139 -21.59 -3.49 3.81
CA LEU A 139 -20.34 -3.82 3.14
C LEU A 139 -20.54 -4.68 1.88
N ARG A 140 -21.59 -5.51 1.83
CA ARG A 140 -21.96 -6.25 0.61
C ARG A 140 -22.54 -5.36 -0.49
N ALA A 141 -23.19 -4.26 -0.12
CA ALA A 141 -23.70 -3.26 -1.05
C ALA A 141 -22.62 -2.24 -1.48
N THR A 142 -21.49 -2.19 -0.78
CA THR A 142 -20.36 -1.33 -1.12
C THR A 142 -19.64 -1.85 -2.37
N PRO A 143 -19.32 -0.99 -3.36
CA PRO A 143 -18.47 -1.36 -4.48
C PRO A 143 -17.12 -1.93 -3.99
N ALA A 144 -16.74 -3.09 -4.52
CA ALA A 144 -15.50 -3.77 -4.20
C ALA A 144 -14.70 -4.00 -5.49
N VAL A 145 -13.44 -3.55 -5.49
CA VAL A 145 -12.56 -3.57 -6.66
C VAL A 145 -11.35 -4.42 -6.34
N ALA A 146 -11.09 -5.40 -7.20
CA ALA A 146 -9.94 -6.28 -7.09
C ALA A 146 -8.67 -5.58 -7.60
N ILE A 147 -7.56 -5.83 -6.92
CA ILE A 147 -6.20 -5.53 -7.36
C ILE A 147 -5.47 -6.86 -7.44
N GLU A 148 -4.96 -7.19 -8.61
CA GLU A 148 -4.21 -8.43 -8.80
C GLU A 148 -2.73 -8.23 -8.43
N ALA A 149 -2.00 -9.34 -8.31
CA ALA A 149 -0.55 -9.29 -8.14
C ALA A 149 0.10 -8.56 -9.34
N PRO A 150 1.17 -7.78 -9.11
CA PRO A 150 1.85 -7.07 -10.18
C PRO A 150 2.50 -8.05 -11.17
N ASP A 151 2.45 -7.70 -12.46
CA ASP A 151 3.24 -8.40 -13.47
C ASP A 151 4.70 -7.90 -13.49
N ASP A 152 5.55 -8.56 -14.29
CA ASP A 152 6.98 -8.22 -14.36
C ASP A 152 7.25 -6.84 -14.96
N ALA A 153 6.36 -6.36 -15.83
CA ALA A 153 6.51 -5.04 -16.44
C ALA A 153 6.29 -3.94 -15.39
N LEU A 154 5.20 -4.05 -14.63
CA LEU A 154 4.87 -3.12 -13.56
C LEU A 154 5.89 -3.20 -12.41
N LEU A 155 6.23 -4.42 -11.98
CA LEU A 155 7.23 -4.62 -10.93
C LEU A 155 8.62 -4.12 -11.34
N GLY A 156 9.00 -4.33 -12.59
CA GLY A 156 10.27 -3.86 -13.15
C GLY A 156 10.37 -2.35 -13.15
N ALA A 157 9.27 -1.69 -13.50
CA ALA A 157 9.25 -0.24 -13.54
C ALA A 157 9.17 0.39 -12.14
N VAL A 158 8.51 -0.26 -11.17
CA VAL A 158 8.58 0.13 -9.75
C VAL A 158 10.01 -0.02 -9.20
N LEU A 159 10.73 -1.08 -9.56
CA LEU A 159 12.15 -1.21 -9.20
C LEU A 159 12.97 -0.03 -9.74
N VAL A 160 12.84 0.27 -11.05
CA VAL A 160 13.52 1.41 -11.68
C VAL A 160 13.22 2.70 -10.93
N LYS A 161 11.94 2.95 -10.62
CA LYS A 161 11.52 4.11 -9.85
C LYS A 161 12.16 4.16 -8.47
N HIS A 162 12.13 3.06 -7.70
CA HIS A 162 12.73 3.02 -6.38
C HIS A 162 14.23 3.32 -6.37
N PHE A 163 14.96 2.89 -7.39
CA PHE A 163 16.37 3.27 -7.56
C PHE A 163 16.53 4.73 -7.97
N ALA A 164 15.69 5.23 -8.89
CA ALA A 164 15.71 6.63 -9.32
C ALA A 164 15.39 7.62 -8.19
N ASP A 165 14.38 7.32 -7.35
CA ASP A 165 14.01 8.11 -6.16
C ASP A 165 15.18 8.25 -5.17
N ARG A 166 16.08 7.25 -5.17
CA ARG A 166 17.31 7.24 -4.36
C ARG A 166 18.54 7.79 -5.09
N GLN A 167 18.36 8.28 -6.32
CA GLN A 167 19.43 8.76 -7.21
C GLN A 167 20.48 7.68 -7.52
N LEU A 168 20.06 6.41 -7.57
CA LEU A 168 20.93 5.27 -7.83
C LEU A 168 20.77 4.83 -9.30
N PRO A 169 21.74 5.14 -10.18
CA PRO A 169 21.69 4.66 -11.55
C PRO A 169 21.89 3.14 -11.58
N VAL A 170 21.00 2.43 -12.25
CA VAL A 170 21.02 0.96 -12.36
C VAL A 170 20.99 0.51 -13.81
N ALA A 171 21.80 -0.48 -14.14
CA ALA A 171 21.81 -1.07 -15.48
C ALA A 171 20.52 -1.87 -15.75
N PRO A 172 19.95 -1.85 -16.96
CA PRO A 172 18.75 -2.62 -17.29
C PRO A 172 18.87 -4.12 -16.96
N GLY A 173 20.06 -4.70 -17.14
CA GLY A 173 20.34 -6.10 -16.81
C GLY A 173 20.22 -6.42 -15.32
N LEU A 174 20.41 -5.44 -14.43
CA LEU A 174 20.17 -5.63 -13.00
C LEU A 174 18.68 -5.77 -12.69
N ILE A 175 17.82 -4.98 -13.33
CA ILE A 175 16.37 -5.06 -13.15
C ILE A 175 15.87 -6.44 -13.56
N VAL A 176 16.29 -6.93 -14.74
CA VAL A 176 15.95 -8.28 -15.22
C VAL A 176 16.44 -9.35 -14.25
N TYR A 177 17.64 -9.17 -13.67
CA TYR A 177 18.18 -10.10 -12.68
C TYR A 177 17.35 -10.12 -11.38
N LEU A 178 16.94 -8.96 -10.88
CA LEU A 178 16.15 -8.82 -9.66
C LEU A 178 14.76 -9.43 -9.83
N LEU A 179 14.06 -9.13 -10.94
CA LEU A 179 12.71 -9.64 -11.20
C LEU A 179 12.60 -11.16 -11.16
N ARG A 180 13.67 -11.88 -11.52
CA ARG A 180 13.70 -13.36 -11.48
C ARG A 180 13.95 -13.94 -10.09
N ARG A 181 14.24 -13.11 -9.08
CA ARG A 181 14.77 -13.55 -7.78
C ARG A 181 14.12 -12.92 -6.56
N ILE A 182 13.40 -11.81 -6.73
CA ILE A 182 12.61 -11.20 -5.65
C ILE A 182 11.18 -11.76 -5.67
N GLY A 183 10.46 -11.58 -4.57
CA GLY A 183 9.02 -11.86 -4.53
C GLY A 183 8.23 -10.96 -5.49
N ARG A 184 7.07 -11.42 -5.96
CA ARG A 184 6.25 -10.73 -6.98
C ARG A 184 5.34 -9.68 -6.34
N SER A 185 5.94 -8.74 -5.61
CA SER A 185 5.20 -7.73 -4.88
C SER A 185 5.92 -6.38 -4.82
N PHE A 186 5.16 -5.30 -4.65
CA PHE A 186 5.76 -3.96 -4.52
C PHE A 186 6.57 -3.81 -3.23
N ALA A 187 6.19 -4.52 -2.17
CA ALA A 187 6.94 -4.55 -0.93
C ALA A 187 8.34 -5.15 -1.16
N ASP A 188 8.45 -6.25 -1.91
CA ASP A 188 9.74 -6.87 -2.21
C ASP A 188 10.63 -5.97 -3.07
N ALA A 189 10.03 -5.28 -4.05
CA ALA A 189 10.75 -4.28 -4.85
C ALA A 189 11.29 -3.12 -4.00
N ALA A 190 10.49 -2.60 -3.06
CA ALA A 190 10.93 -1.57 -2.13
C ALA A 190 12.02 -2.08 -1.18
N THR A 191 11.85 -3.28 -0.62
CA THR A 191 12.78 -3.92 0.30
C THR A 191 14.13 -4.18 -0.36
N VAL A 192 14.15 -4.75 -1.57
CA VAL A 192 15.42 -5.04 -2.27
C VAL A 192 16.15 -3.75 -2.65
N ALA A 193 15.43 -2.72 -3.08
CA ALA A 193 16.03 -1.42 -3.41
C ALA A 193 16.69 -0.78 -2.17
N ALA A 194 16.02 -0.83 -1.02
CA ALA A 194 16.56 -0.29 0.23
C ALA A 194 17.81 -1.04 0.71
N HIS A 195 17.85 -2.37 0.60
CA HIS A 195 19.03 -3.14 1.01
C HIS A 195 20.21 -2.94 0.06
N LEU A 196 19.94 -2.85 -1.24
CA LEU A 196 20.98 -2.58 -2.23
C LEU A 196 21.60 -1.18 -2.05
N ASP A 197 20.78 -0.19 -1.75
CA ASP A 197 21.22 1.16 -1.40
C ASP A 197 22.12 1.16 -0.15
N ALA A 198 21.66 0.55 0.95
CA ALA A 198 22.45 0.43 2.17
C ALA A 198 23.80 -0.30 1.94
N ALA A 199 23.79 -1.35 1.11
CA ALA A 199 25.00 -2.11 0.77
C ALA A 199 25.95 -1.31 -0.15
N ALA A 200 25.41 -0.52 -1.09
CA ALA A 200 26.18 0.37 -1.95
C ALA A 200 26.86 1.48 -1.14
N LEU A 201 26.13 2.10 -0.22
CA LEU A 201 26.66 3.10 0.73
C LEU A 201 27.79 2.52 1.59
N SER A 202 27.59 1.31 2.12
CA SER A 202 28.58 0.64 2.99
C SER A 202 29.84 0.20 2.24
N SER A 203 29.72 -0.14 0.95
CA SER A 203 30.84 -0.55 0.11
C SER A 203 31.49 0.59 -0.67
N GLY A 204 30.89 1.78 -0.68
CA GLY A 204 31.36 2.95 -1.43
C GLY A 204 31.32 2.75 -2.95
N GLY A 205 30.48 1.85 -3.45
CA GLY A 205 30.50 1.39 -4.84
C GLY A 205 29.13 1.37 -5.51
N PRO A 206 29.09 1.23 -6.85
CA PRO A 206 27.85 1.20 -7.60
C PRO A 206 27.04 -0.07 -7.33
N ILE A 207 25.72 0.00 -7.55
CA ILE A 207 24.86 -1.18 -7.50
C ILE A 207 25.12 -2.05 -8.72
N THR A 208 25.59 -3.28 -8.48
CA THR A 208 25.94 -4.26 -9.52
C THR A 208 25.29 -5.61 -9.25
N ILE A 209 25.24 -6.48 -10.26
CA ILE A 209 24.72 -7.84 -10.12
C ILE A 209 25.46 -8.65 -9.02
N PRO A 210 26.80 -8.58 -8.89
CA PRO A 210 27.51 -9.21 -7.78
C PRO A 210 27.04 -8.72 -6.40
N LEU A 211 26.84 -7.40 -6.23
CA LEU A 211 26.33 -6.83 -4.98
C LEU A 211 24.91 -7.33 -4.70
N ALA A 212 24.04 -7.30 -5.71
CA ALA A 212 22.68 -7.82 -5.62
C ALA A 212 22.65 -9.30 -5.23
N ARG A 213 23.53 -10.12 -5.79
CA ARG A 213 23.65 -11.53 -5.40
C ARG A 213 24.01 -11.68 -3.93
N LYS A 214 24.94 -10.87 -3.42
CA LYS A 214 25.33 -10.90 -2.00
C LYS A 214 24.17 -10.51 -1.09
N VAL A 215 23.44 -9.45 -1.44
CA VAL A 215 22.28 -8.96 -0.66
C VAL A 215 21.15 -10.00 -0.64
N LEU A 216 20.80 -10.57 -1.79
CA LEU A 216 19.73 -11.58 -1.88
C LEU A 216 20.08 -12.90 -1.15
N ALA A 217 21.37 -13.20 -1.02
CA ALA A 217 21.84 -14.36 -0.26
C ALA A 217 21.91 -14.11 1.25
N ALA A 218 21.78 -12.86 1.71
CA ALA A 218 21.89 -12.52 3.11
C ALA A 218 20.67 -13.04 3.92
N PRO A 219 20.88 -13.64 5.12
CA PRO A 219 19.79 -14.18 5.93
C PRO A 219 18.75 -13.12 6.34
N GLU A 220 19.20 -11.88 6.53
CA GLU A 220 18.35 -10.73 6.87
C GLU A 220 17.31 -10.45 5.77
N TYR A 221 17.74 -10.49 4.51
CA TYR A 221 16.87 -10.27 3.36
C TYR A 221 15.87 -11.42 3.21
N GLN A 222 16.35 -12.66 3.33
CA GLN A 222 15.49 -13.85 3.24
C GLN A 222 14.39 -13.84 4.29
N SER A 223 14.71 -13.44 5.52
CA SER A 223 13.74 -13.35 6.61
C SER A 223 12.66 -12.29 6.36
N LEU A 224 13.00 -11.17 5.72
CA LEU A 224 12.07 -10.09 5.39
C LEU A 224 11.22 -10.42 4.15
N SER A 225 11.81 -11.02 3.12
CA SER A 225 11.08 -11.53 1.95
C SER A 225 10.03 -12.55 2.39
N LEU A 226 10.41 -13.47 3.30
CA LEU A 226 9.46 -14.43 3.87
C LEU A 226 8.34 -13.76 4.66
N ARG A 227 8.57 -12.62 5.34
CA ARG A 227 7.50 -11.87 6.03
C ARG A 227 6.55 -11.20 5.05
N ASN A 228 7.07 -10.62 3.97
CA ASN A 228 6.25 -10.06 2.90
C ASN A 228 5.38 -11.15 2.24
N ASP A 229 5.93 -12.37 2.12
CA ASP A 229 5.22 -13.57 1.65
C ASP A 229 4.34 -14.25 2.73
N SER A 230 4.56 -14.01 4.02
CA SER A 230 3.82 -14.66 5.13
C SER A 230 2.68 -13.81 5.69
N ALA A 231 2.56 -12.54 5.30
CA ALA A 231 1.31 -11.76 5.45
C ALA A 231 0.15 -12.30 4.57
N VAL A 232 0.27 -13.56 4.13
CA VAL A 232 -0.54 -14.30 3.16
C VAL A 232 -1.43 -15.34 3.86
N THR A 233 -1.37 -15.47 5.19
CA THR A 233 -2.30 -16.32 5.98
C THR A 233 -3.04 -15.47 6.99
#